data_AF-A0AAV7UE92-F1
#
_entry.id   AF-A0AAV7UE92-F1
#
_cell.length_a   1.000
_cell.length_b   1.000
_cell.length_c   1.000
_cell.angle_alpha   90.00
_cell.angle_beta   90.00
_cell.angle_gamma   90.00
#
_symmetry.space_group_name_H-M   'P 1'
#
loop_
_entity.id
_entity.type
_entity.pdbx_description
1 polymer ?
#
loop_
_entity_poly.entity_id
_entity_poly.type
_entity_poly.pdbx_seq_one_letter_code
_entity_poly.pdbx_strand_id
1 'polypeptide(L)'
;MGRTKGKSMEDGVTPTPRSQNPTPQVKENMDKLDTILQEIRDSRQAIENRLDMITTDMNIMKDDQAKLSYRLKQTESTVADILPTHNDNKNAIAKLQQQMEALQERIEDAEGRSRRNNIRIIGLPEGKEGNDLTQYIETWMQSIAKDKMSIHFVVERAHRIPGRKPIPGAPARPVITRILNYRDRDVALQVAR
;
A
#
# COMPACT_ATOMS: atom_id res chain seq x y z
N MET A 1 -86.42 25.33 69.32
CA MET A 1 -86.08 26.18 70.50
C MET A 1 -84.57 26.38 70.49
N GLY A 2 -83.96 27.56 70.58
CA GLY A 2 -84.48 28.88 70.90
C GLY A 2 -83.78 30.00 70.13
N ARG A 3 -84.54 31.06 69.90
CA ARG A 3 -84.12 32.41 69.51
C ARG A 3 -83.84 33.21 70.78
N THR A 4 -82.81 34.04 70.80
CA THR A 4 -82.90 35.39 71.37
C THR A 4 -81.96 36.34 70.63
N LYS A 5 -82.49 37.55 70.40
CA LYS A 5 -81.90 38.71 69.72
C LYS A 5 -81.29 39.67 70.75
N GLY A 6 -80.32 40.47 70.32
CA GLY A 6 -80.11 41.88 70.69
C GLY A 6 -79.32 42.53 69.53
N LYS A 7 -79.86 43.46 68.72
CA LYS A 7 -80.00 44.93 68.91
C LYS A 7 -78.82 45.57 69.65
N SER A 8 -78.19 46.68 69.25
CA SER A 8 -78.01 47.47 68.01
C SER A 8 -77.31 48.74 68.48
N MET A 9 -76.22 49.19 67.86
CA MET A 9 -75.83 50.60 67.79
C MET A 9 -74.85 50.78 66.62
N GLU A 10 -75.32 51.53 65.63
CA GLU A 10 -74.54 52.05 64.52
C GLU A 10 -73.67 53.20 65.03
N ASP A 11 -72.38 53.20 64.68
CA ASP A 11 -71.59 54.43 64.57
C ASP A 11 -70.97 54.43 63.17
N GLY A 12 -71.55 55.28 62.31
CA GLY A 12 -71.04 55.56 60.98
C GLY A 12 -69.71 56.30 61.07
N VAL A 13 -68.65 55.66 60.61
CA VAL A 13 -67.43 56.34 60.15
C VAL A 13 -67.08 55.74 58.81
N THR A 14 -67.39 56.45 57.73
CA THR A 14 -66.78 56.25 56.42
C THR A 14 -65.40 56.90 56.46
N PRO A 15 -64.28 56.14 56.34
CA PRO A 15 -62.99 56.73 56.08
C PRO A 15 -62.78 56.76 54.57
N THR A 16 -62.72 58.00 54.08
CA THR A 16 -62.11 58.51 52.86
C THR A 16 -61.07 57.58 52.21
N PRO A 17 -61.05 57.45 50.86
CA PRO A 17 -60.06 56.62 50.18
C PRO A 17 -58.65 57.19 50.41
N ARG A 18 -57.81 56.46 51.15
CA ARG A 18 -56.40 56.80 51.36
C ARG A 18 -55.64 56.49 50.07
N SER A 19 -55.62 57.44 49.14
CA SER A 19 -54.65 57.45 48.05
C SER A 19 -53.26 57.76 48.65
N GLN A 20 -52.54 56.72 49.05
CA GLN A 20 -51.13 56.83 49.43
C GLN A 20 -50.31 56.77 48.15
N ASN A 21 -49.98 57.93 47.59
CA ASN A 21 -48.86 58.00 46.66
C ASN A 21 -47.55 57.78 47.46
N PRO A 22 -46.72 56.79 47.09
CA PRO A 22 -45.52 56.46 47.85
C PRO A 22 -44.50 57.61 47.85
N THR A 23 -43.72 57.72 48.93
CA THR A 23 -42.61 58.68 49.07
C THR A 23 -41.55 58.45 47.98
N PRO A 24 -40.87 59.51 47.47
CA PRO A 24 -39.99 59.43 46.30
C PRO A 24 -38.91 58.33 46.39
N GLN A 25 -38.34 58.15 47.59
CA GLN A 25 -37.29 57.16 47.87
C GLN A 25 -37.81 55.71 47.87
N VAL A 26 -39.07 55.49 48.21
CA VAL A 26 -39.71 54.16 48.16
C VAL A 26 -40.04 53.79 46.71
N LYS A 27 -40.49 54.75 45.89
CA LYS A 27 -40.68 54.53 44.44
C LYS A 27 -39.37 54.17 43.75
N GLU A 28 -38.30 54.94 43.99
CA GLU A 28 -37.00 54.70 43.35
C GLU A 28 -36.41 53.32 43.71
N ASN A 29 -36.61 52.86 44.94
CA ASN A 29 -36.19 51.52 45.36
C ASN A 29 -37.08 50.42 44.75
N MET A 30 -38.36 50.69 44.52
CA MET A 30 -39.29 49.78 43.84
C MET A 30 -38.93 49.63 42.36
N ASP A 31 -38.58 50.73 41.69
CA ASP A 31 -38.12 50.74 40.30
C ASP A 31 -36.80 49.97 40.13
N LYS A 32 -35.85 50.11 41.08
CA LYS A 32 -34.60 49.33 41.11
C LYS A 32 -34.85 47.84 41.33
N LEU A 33 -35.78 47.48 42.22
CA LEU A 33 -36.16 46.10 42.47
C LEU A 33 -36.80 45.46 41.23
N ASP A 34 -37.70 46.18 40.56
CA ASP A 34 -38.32 45.73 39.31
C ASP A 34 -37.29 45.51 38.20
N THR A 35 -36.29 46.41 38.12
CA THR A 35 -35.18 46.27 37.18
C THR A 35 -34.37 44.99 37.43
N ILE A 36 -33.99 44.72 38.69
CA ILE A 36 -33.25 43.51 39.06
C ILE A 36 -34.08 42.24 38.78
N LEU A 37 -35.38 42.26 39.09
CA LEU A 37 -36.27 41.14 38.80
C LEU A 37 -36.37 40.87 37.30
N GLN A 38 -36.36 41.91 36.48
CA GLN A 38 -36.35 41.78 35.02
C GLN A 38 -35.04 41.15 34.53
N GLU A 39 -33.88 41.63 34.99
CA GLU A 39 -32.58 41.06 34.61
C GLU A 39 -32.42 39.58 35.04
N ILE A 40 -32.97 39.19 36.20
CA ILE A 40 -32.98 37.79 36.66
C ILE A 40 -33.86 36.93 35.74
N ARG A 41 -35.03 37.43 35.32
CA ARG A 41 -35.91 36.72 34.38
C ARG A 41 -35.23 36.55 33.02
N ASP A 42 -34.61 37.60 32.51
CA ASP A 42 -33.91 37.57 31.23
C ASP A 42 -32.71 36.61 31.28
N SER A 43 -31.93 36.65 32.37
CA SER A 43 -30.82 35.72 32.60
C SER A 43 -31.29 34.27 32.69
N ARG A 44 -32.40 34.02 33.39
CA ARG A 44 -33.00 32.68 33.49
C ARG A 44 -33.41 32.17 32.11
N GLN A 45 -34.10 32.99 31.31
CA GLN A 45 -34.50 32.61 29.96
C GLN A 45 -33.29 32.31 29.07
N ALA A 46 -32.22 33.12 29.17
CA ALA A 46 -30.99 32.89 28.44
C ALA A 46 -30.31 31.56 28.83
N ILE A 47 -30.33 31.19 30.11
CA ILE A 47 -29.81 29.91 30.60
C ILE A 47 -30.66 28.75 30.08
N GLU A 48 -31.98 28.84 30.15
CA GLU A 48 -32.91 27.82 29.62
C GLU A 48 -32.65 27.59 28.12
N ASN A 49 -32.54 28.65 27.32
CA ASN A 49 -32.23 28.55 25.89
C ASN A 49 -30.88 27.86 25.64
N ARG A 50 -29.84 28.18 26.42
CA ARG A 50 -28.51 27.54 26.29
C ARG A 50 -28.55 26.06 26.69
N LEU A 51 -29.35 25.69 27.70
CA LEU A 51 -29.52 24.29 28.09
C LEU A 51 -30.24 23.48 27.01
N ASP A 52 -31.23 24.07 26.33
CA ASP A 52 -31.92 23.44 25.21
C ASP A 52 -30.97 23.23 24.02
N MET A 53 -30.10 24.21 23.73
CA MET A 53 -29.05 24.07 22.71
C MET A 53 -28.07 22.95 23.07
N ILE A 54 -27.55 22.92 24.31
CA ILE A 54 -26.64 21.86 24.77
C ILE A 54 -27.30 20.47 24.67
N THR A 55 -28.58 20.37 25.02
CA THR A 55 -29.34 19.12 24.92
C THR A 55 -29.45 18.66 23.47
N THR A 56 -29.68 19.59 22.54
CA THR A 56 -29.74 19.32 21.10
C THR A 56 -28.38 18.83 20.59
N ASP A 57 -27.30 19.55 20.91
CA ASP A 57 -25.94 19.18 20.52
C ASP A 57 -25.55 17.81 21.10
N MET A 58 -25.91 17.52 22.35
CA MET A 58 -25.65 16.23 22.99
C MET A 58 -26.37 15.08 22.28
N ASN A 59 -27.59 15.31 21.78
CA ASN A 59 -28.33 14.29 21.02
C ASN A 59 -27.68 14.05 19.65
N ILE A 60 -27.22 15.10 18.98
CA ILE A 60 -26.47 14.98 17.71
C ILE A 60 -25.17 14.20 17.94
N MET A 61 -24.41 14.55 18.98
CA MET A 61 -23.16 13.85 19.33
C MET A 61 -23.39 12.37 19.63
N LYS A 62 -24.49 12.01 20.32
CA LYS A 62 -24.85 10.60 20.57
C LYS A 62 -25.12 9.84 19.28
N ASP A 63 -25.82 10.46 18.33
CA ASP A 63 -26.10 9.85 17.02
C ASP A 63 -24.82 9.66 16.21
N ASP A 64 -23.96 10.68 16.16
CA ASP A 64 -22.65 10.59 15.51
C ASP A 64 -21.75 9.52 16.16
N GLN A 65 -21.76 9.42 17.49
CA GLN A 65 -21.03 8.38 18.21
C GLN A 65 -21.55 6.97 17.86
N ALA A 66 -22.86 6.79 17.71
CA ALA A 66 -23.45 5.51 17.28
C ALA A 66 -23.01 5.15 15.85
N LYS A 67 -23.05 6.11 14.92
CA LYS A 67 -22.60 5.94 13.53
C LYS A 67 -21.11 5.58 13.46
N LEU A 68 -20.26 6.26 14.23
CA LEU A 68 -18.83 5.97 14.31
C LEU A 68 -18.56 4.58 14.89
N SER A 69 -19.24 4.21 15.97
CA SER A 69 -19.13 2.87 16.57
C SER A 69 -19.51 1.77 15.57
N TYR A 70 -20.56 1.99 14.78
CA TYR A 70 -20.96 1.06 13.73
C TYR A 70 -19.89 0.92 12.64
N ARG A 71 -19.39 2.04 12.11
CA ARG A 71 -18.33 2.03 11.07
C ARG A 71 -17.03 1.42 11.57
N LEU A 72 -16.69 1.63 12.84
CA LEU A 72 -15.51 1.02 13.47
C LEU A 72 -15.64 -0.50 13.47
N LYS A 73 -16.77 -1.05 13.91
CA LYS A 73 -17.03 -2.50 13.89
C LYS A 73 -16.95 -3.09 12.48
N GLN A 74 -17.50 -2.40 11.47
CA GLN A 74 -17.42 -2.85 10.08
C GLN A 74 -15.96 -2.90 9.60
N THR A 75 -15.16 -1.90 9.96
CA THR A 75 -13.74 -1.83 9.61
C THR A 75 -12.96 -2.94 10.30
N GLU A 76 -13.18 -3.15 11.60
CA GLU A 76 -12.55 -4.24 12.36
C GLU A 76 -12.88 -5.62 11.79
N SER A 77 -14.15 -5.86 11.42
CA SER A 77 -14.57 -7.10 10.76
C SER A 77 -13.86 -7.29 9.42
N THR A 78 -13.84 -6.24 8.59
CA THR A 78 -13.19 -6.29 7.27
C THR A 78 -11.69 -6.59 7.41
N VAL A 79 -11.03 -6.00 8.40
CA VAL A 79 -9.61 -6.28 8.70
C VAL A 79 -9.44 -7.73 9.16
N ALA A 80 -10.29 -8.21 10.06
CA ALA A 80 -10.26 -9.60 10.53
C ALA A 80 -10.43 -10.61 9.38
N ASP A 81 -11.26 -10.30 8.39
CA ASP A 81 -11.51 -11.17 7.22
C ASP A 81 -10.34 -11.15 6.22
N ILE A 82 -9.68 -10.00 6.03
CA ILE A 82 -8.59 -9.84 5.06
C ILE A 82 -7.26 -10.39 5.58
N LEU A 83 -7.01 -10.28 6.89
CA LEU A 83 -5.72 -10.65 7.51
C LEU A 83 -5.27 -12.10 7.22
N PRO A 84 -6.13 -13.13 7.34
CA PRO A 84 -5.75 -14.51 7.01
C PRO A 84 -5.33 -14.65 5.56
N THR A 85 -6.15 -14.13 4.63
CA THR A 85 -5.86 -14.17 3.18
C THR A 85 -4.56 -13.44 2.85
N HIS A 86 -4.30 -12.29 3.49
CA HIS A 86 -3.05 -11.56 3.33
C HIS A 86 -1.84 -12.38 3.78
N ASN A 87 -1.94 -13.06 4.92
CA ASN A 87 -0.88 -13.92 5.43
C ASN A 87 -0.63 -15.14 4.54
N ASP A 88 -1.71 -15.78 4.05
CA ASP A 88 -1.61 -16.91 3.13
C ASP A 88 -0.95 -16.50 1.80
N ASN A 89 -1.35 -15.35 1.25
CA ASN A 89 -0.72 -14.79 0.06
C ASN A 89 0.77 -14.50 0.29
N LYS A 90 1.13 -13.92 1.44
CA LYS A 90 2.52 -13.66 1.80
C LYS A 90 3.35 -14.94 1.84
N ASN A 91 2.80 -16.00 2.43
CA ASN A 91 3.45 -17.32 2.50
C ASN A 91 3.58 -17.96 1.11
N ALA A 92 2.54 -17.87 0.29
CA ALA A 92 2.55 -18.38 -1.09
C ALA A 92 3.60 -17.66 -1.95
N ILE A 93 3.71 -16.33 -1.83
CA ILE A 93 4.72 -15.54 -2.53
C ILE A 93 6.13 -15.96 -2.10
N ALA A 94 6.39 -16.10 -0.80
CA ALA A 94 7.69 -16.54 -0.30
C ALA A 94 8.08 -17.92 -0.84
N LYS A 95 7.12 -18.87 -0.87
CA LYS A 95 7.34 -20.21 -1.42
C LYS A 95 7.63 -20.15 -2.93
N LEU A 96 6.89 -19.35 -3.69
CA LEU A 96 7.10 -19.19 -5.13
C LEU A 96 8.46 -18.56 -5.43
N GLN A 97 8.90 -17.59 -4.64
CA GLN A 97 10.23 -16.98 -4.77
C GLN A 97 11.34 -18.03 -4.57
N GLN A 98 11.23 -18.85 -3.51
CA GLN A 98 12.19 -19.93 -3.27
C GLN A 98 12.22 -20.96 -4.40
N GLN A 99 11.04 -21.33 -4.93
CA GLN A 99 10.95 -22.25 -6.06
C GLN A 99 11.55 -21.65 -7.34
N MET A 100 11.33 -20.35 -7.59
CA MET A 100 11.90 -19.64 -8.72
C MET A 100 13.42 -19.63 -8.65
N GLU A 101 14.01 -19.31 -7.49
CA GLU A 101 15.46 -19.31 -7.29
C GLU A 101 16.06 -20.70 -7.53
N ALA A 102 15.45 -21.75 -6.96
CA ALA A 102 15.90 -23.12 -7.18
C ALA A 102 15.79 -23.56 -8.65
N LEU A 103 14.76 -23.10 -9.37
CA LEU A 103 14.62 -23.37 -10.79
C LEU A 103 15.65 -22.61 -11.63
N GLN A 104 15.96 -21.36 -11.27
CA GLN A 104 17.01 -20.58 -11.94
C GLN A 104 18.37 -21.26 -11.81
N GLU A 105 18.74 -21.70 -10.61
CA GLU A 105 19.99 -22.44 -10.38
C GLU A 105 20.04 -23.73 -11.23
N ARG A 106 18.93 -24.48 -11.25
CA ARG A 106 18.82 -25.70 -12.07
C ARG A 106 18.92 -25.43 -13.56
N ILE A 107 18.34 -24.33 -14.05
CA ILE A 107 18.44 -23.91 -15.45
C ILE A 107 19.88 -23.53 -15.76
N GLU A 108 20.54 -22.74 -14.93
CA GLU A 108 21.93 -22.34 -15.12
C GLU A 108 22.87 -23.55 -15.16
N ASP A 109 22.73 -24.49 -14.23
CA ASP A 109 23.52 -25.72 -14.23
C ASP A 109 23.22 -26.60 -15.46
N ALA A 110 21.95 -26.72 -15.87
CA ALA A 110 21.57 -27.47 -17.07
C ALA A 110 22.11 -26.82 -18.35
N GLU A 111 22.01 -25.50 -18.49
CA GLU A 111 22.59 -24.75 -19.61
C GLU A 111 24.12 -24.88 -19.61
N GLY A 112 24.76 -24.77 -18.45
CA GLY A 112 26.18 -24.98 -18.26
C GLY A 112 26.58 -26.36 -18.75
N ARG A 113 25.95 -27.43 -18.26
CA ARG A 113 26.17 -28.82 -18.70
C ARG A 113 26.01 -28.99 -20.21
N SER A 114 24.95 -28.41 -20.76
CA SER A 114 24.67 -28.49 -22.20
C SER A 114 25.74 -27.81 -23.04
N ARG A 115 26.24 -26.64 -22.59
CA ARG A 115 27.22 -25.81 -23.30
C ARG A 115 28.68 -26.12 -22.93
N ARG A 116 28.95 -27.03 -21.97
CA ARG A 116 30.33 -27.36 -21.50
C ARG A 116 31.28 -27.70 -22.64
N ASN A 117 30.82 -28.42 -23.65
CA ASN A 117 31.68 -28.81 -24.77
C ASN A 117 31.74 -27.78 -25.91
N ASN A 118 31.08 -26.63 -25.75
CA ASN A 118 31.04 -25.61 -26.78
C ASN A 118 32.22 -24.64 -26.62
N ILE A 119 32.84 -24.24 -27.74
CA ILE A 119 33.83 -23.17 -27.83
C ILE A 119 33.27 -22.05 -28.71
N ARG A 120 33.53 -20.81 -28.31
CA ARG A 120 33.21 -19.61 -29.08
C ARG A 120 34.48 -19.02 -29.69
N ILE A 121 34.56 -19.04 -31.03
CA ILE A 121 35.69 -18.50 -31.79
C ILE A 121 35.30 -17.11 -32.29
N ILE A 122 36.16 -16.11 -32.08
CA ILE A 122 35.94 -14.72 -32.47
C ILE A 122 37.02 -14.32 -33.48
N GLY A 123 36.66 -13.51 -34.49
CA GLY A 123 37.62 -12.97 -35.45
C GLY A 123 37.94 -13.88 -36.64
N LEU A 124 37.28 -15.05 -36.77
CA LEU A 124 37.46 -15.93 -37.92
C LEU A 124 36.88 -15.28 -39.20
N PRO A 125 37.69 -14.95 -40.22
CA PRO A 125 37.24 -14.20 -41.40
C PRO A 125 36.11 -14.90 -42.17
N GLU A 126 35.07 -14.16 -42.55
CA GLU A 126 33.94 -14.74 -43.29
C GLU A 126 34.34 -15.11 -44.73
N GLY A 127 33.92 -16.28 -45.19
CA GLY A 127 34.10 -16.74 -46.58
C GLY A 127 35.33 -17.59 -46.83
N LYS A 128 36.25 -17.73 -45.87
CA LYS A 128 37.38 -18.69 -45.96
C LYS A 128 37.00 -20.13 -45.61
N GLU A 129 35.81 -20.31 -45.06
CA GLU A 129 35.35 -21.56 -44.44
C GLU A 129 34.77 -22.55 -45.46
N GLY A 130 34.51 -22.11 -46.70
CA GLY A 130 33.84 -22.92 -47.71
C GLY A 130 32.38 -23.24 -47.36
N ASN A 131 31.88 -24.36 -47.88
CA ASN A 131 30.50 -24.81 -47.66
C ASN A 131 30.31 -25.61 -46.37
N ASP A 132 31.39 -26.19 -45.81
CA ASP A 132 31.34 -26.97 -44.57
C ASP A 132 32.24 -26.34 -43.50
N LEU A 133 31.60 -25.51 -42.67
CA LEU A 133 32.24 -24.87 -41.54
C LEU A 133 32.73 -25.88 -40.50
N THR A 134 32.06 -27.02 -40.34
CA THR A 134 32.42 -28.03 -39.33
C THR A 134 33.76 -28.66 -39.70
N GLN A 135 33.88 -29.14 -40.92
CA GLN A 135 35.12 -29.72 -41.43
C GLN A 135 36.28 -28.70 -41.45
N TYR A 136 35.99 -27.45 -41.82
CA TYR A 136 36.98 -26.38 -41.80
C TYR A 136 37.53 -26.13 -40.38
N ILE A 137 36.65 -26.00 -39.39
CA ILE A 137 37.04 -25.78 -38.00
C ILE A 137 37.81 -26.98 -37.45
N GLU A 138 37.40 -28.20 -37.78
CA GLU A 138 38.08 -29.42 -37.35
C GLU A 138 39.53 -29.46 -37.83
N THR A 139 39.73 -29.24 -39.13
CA THR A 139 41.07 -29.19 -39.76
C THR A 139 41.91 -28.04 -39.21
N TRP A 140 41.29 -26.87 -39.04
CA TRP A 140 41.97 -25.67 -38.53
C TRP A 140 42.44 -25.88 -37.08
N MET A 141 41.60 -26.43 -36.21
CA MET A 141 41.99 -26.71 -34.82
C MET A 141 43.09 -27.75 -34.71
N GLN A 142 43.02 -28.84 -35.49
CA GLN A 142 44.08 -29.85 -35.55
C GLN A 142 45.41 -29.22 -35.99
N SER A 143 45.39 -28.29 -36.95
CA SER A 143 46.60 -27.61 -37.43
C SER A 143 47.27 -26.74 -36.35
N ILE A 144 46.48 -26.16 -35.44
CA ILE A 144 46.97 -25.30 -34.35
C ILE A 144 47.43 -26.14 -33.16
N ALA A 145 46.64 -27.14 -32.77
CA ALA A 145 46.91 -27.97 -31.61
C ALA A 145 47.95 -29.07 -31.86
N LYS A 146 48.22 -29.43 -33.14
CA LYS A 146 49.19 -30.46 -33.58
C LYS A 146 49.09 -31.70 -32.68
N ASP A 147 50.22 -32.11 -32.10
CA ASP A 147 50.39 -33.33 -31.31
C ASP A 147 49.70 -33.29 -29.93
N LYS A 148 49.11 -32.14 -29.55
CA LYS A 148 48.41 -32.00 -28.25
C LYS A 148 46.97 -32.50 -28.31
N MET A 149 46.39 -32.60 -29.50
CA MET A 149 45.01 -33.02 -29.69
C MET A 149 44.90 -34.53 -29.87
N SER A 150 43.77 -35.11 -29.49
CA SER A 150 43.52 -36.53 -29.74
C SER A 150 43.57 -36.85 -31.24
N ILE A 151 44.08 -38.04 -31.59
CA ILE A 151 44.00 -38.60 -32.95
C ILE A 151 42.55 -38.79 -33.43
N HIS A 152 41.59 -38.82 -32.50
CA HIS A 152 40.16 -38.93 -32.75
C HIS A 152 39.43 -37.63 -32.42
N PHE A 153 40.10 -36.48 -32.58
CA PHE A 153 39.45 -35.18 -32.43
C PHE A 153 38.32 -35.04 -33.45
N VAL A 154 37.12 -34.73 -32.96
CA VAL A 154 35.92 -34.55 -33.78
C VAL A 154 35.16 -33.31 -33.34
N VAL A 155 34.75 -32.53 -34.33
CA VAL A 155 33.79 -31.43 -34.13
C VAL A 155 32.40 -31.93 -34.50
N GLU A 156 31.48 -31.96 -33.54
CA GLU A 156 30.10 -32.43 -33.78
C GLU A 156 29.31 -31.44 -34.65
N ARG A 157 29.52 -30.14 -34.42
CA ARG A 157 28.81 -29.09 -35.13
C ARG A 157 29.54 -27.76 -35.00
N ALA A 158 29.75 -27.06 -36.13
CA ALA A 158 30.15 -25.66 -36.12
C ALA A 158 29.14 -24.79 -36.90
N HIS A 159 28.82 -23.62 -36.35
CA HIS A 159 27.95 -22.65 -37.02
C HIS A 159 28.28 -21.23 -36.59
N ARG A 160 28.07 -20.27 -37.49
CA ARG A 160 28.11 -18.85 -37.15
C ARG A 160 26.85 -18.47 -36.37
N ILE A 161 26.99 -17.52 -35.44
CA ILE A 161 25.83 -16.92 -34.78
C ILE A 161 24.86 -16.38 -35.85
N PRO A 162 23.56 -16.72 -35.79
CA PRO A 162 22.56 -16.25 -36.74
C PRO A 162 22.54 -14.72 -36.83
N GLY A 163 22.43 -14.18 -38.04
CA GLY A 163 22.41 -12.74 -38.28
C GLY A 163 22.80 -12.38 -39.72
N ARG A 164 22.61 -11.11 -40.09
CA ARG A 164 23.05 -10.58 -41.39
C ARG A 164 24.58 -10.64 -41.48
N LYS A 165 25.09 -10.93 -42.68
CA LYS A 165 26.53 -10.89 -42.95
C LYS A 165 27.05 -9.47 -42.64
N PRO A 166 28.16 -9.33 -41.88
CA PRO A 166 28.75 -8.02 -41.61
C PRO A 166 29.16 -7.32 -42.90
N ILE A 167 29.07 -6.00 -42.90
CA ILE A 167 29.57 -5.14 -43.98
C ILE A 167 31.09 -5.32 -44.07
N PRO A 168 31.72 -5.24 -45.27
CA PRO A 168 33.18 -5.26 -45.39
C PRO A 168 33.84 -4.28 -44.41
N GLY A 169 34.78 -4.77 -43.59
CA GLY A 169 35.46 -3.99 -42.54
C GLY A 169 34.83 -4.07 -41.15
N ALA A 170 33.60 -4.59 -41.01
CA ALA A 170 33.01 -4.88 -39.71
C ALA A 170 33.51 -6.23 -39.13
N PRO A 171 33.45 -6.43 -37.80
CA PRO A 171 33.90 -7.68 -37.17
C PRO A 171 33.14 -8.91 -37.70
N ALA A 172 33.88 -10.00 -37.95
CA ALA A 172 33.29 -11.26 -38.39
C ALA A 172 32.40 -11.88 -37.29
N ARG A 173 31.30 -12.54 -37.69
CA ARG A 173 30.38 -13.15 -36.72
C ARG A 173 31.07 -14.29 -35.95
N PRO A 174 30.90 -14.38 -34.62
CA PRO A 174 31.49 -15.48 -33.87
C PRO A 174 31.00 -16.84 -34.36
N VAL A 175 31.88 -17.84 -34.30
CA VAL A 175 31.54 -19.24 -34.55
C VAL A 175 31.33 -19.93 -33.21
N ILE A 176 30.23 -20.67 -33.10
CA ILE A 176 29.99 -21.59 -32.00
C ILE A 176 30.26 -22.99 -32.54
N THR A 177 31.19 -23.68 -31.91
CA THR A 177 31.56 -25.05 -32.25
C THR A 177 31.37 -25.96 -31.05
N ARG A 178 30.87 -27.17 -31.27
CA ARG A 178 30.71 -28.20 -30.24
C ARG A 178 31.71 -29.31 -30.50
N ILE A 179 32.57 -29.56 -29.51
CA ILE A 179 33.58 -30.61 -29.56
C ILE A 179 33.01 -31.88 -28.94
N LEU A 180 33.28 -33.05 -29.54
CA LEU A 180 32.74 -34.31 -29.04
C LEU A 180 33.23 -34.62 -27.62
N ASN A 181 34.53 -34.45 -27.35
CA ASN A 181 35.17 -34.79 -26.08
C ASN A 181 35.61 -33.55 -25.28
N TYR A 182 35.27 -33.50 -23.99
CA TYR A 182 35.64 -32.38 -23.12
C TYR A 182 37.17 -32.21 -22.98
N ARG A 183 37.94 -33.30 -23.07
CA ARG A 183 39.40 -33.24 -22.96
C ARG A 183 40.01 -32.46 -24.11
N ASP A 184 39.54 -32.72 -25.34
CA ASP A 184 39.99 -31.98 -26.52
C ASP A 184 39.54 -30.52 -26.48
N ARG A 185 38.34 -30.26 -25.93
CA ARG A 185 37.86 -28.91 -25.66
C ARG A 185 38.80 -28.17 -24.71
N ASP A 186 39.18 -28.78 -23.60
CA ASP A 186 40.08 -28.19 -22.60
C ASP A 186 41.48 -27.93 -23.18
N VAL A 187 42.02 -28.88 -23.96
CA VAL A 187 43.28 -28.70 -24.70
C VAL A 187 43.18 -27.53 -25.67
N ALA A 188 42.10 -27.45 -26.46
CA ALA A 188 41.91 -26.35 -27.41
C ALA A 188 41.87 -24.99 -26.69
N LEU A 189 41.19 -24.90 -25.54
CA LEU A 189 41.18 -23.68 -24.72
C LEU A 189 42.56 -23.38 -24.10
N GLN A 190 43.33 -24.40 -23.72
CA GLN A 190 44.67 -24.22 -23.17
C GLN A 190 45.67 -23.77 -24.23
N VAL A 191 45.57 -24.28 -25.45
CA VAL A 191 46.42 -23.85 -26.58
C VAL A 191 46.11 -22.41 -27.01
N ALA A 192 44.88 -21.95 -26.80
CA ALA A 192 44.44 -20.60 -27.13
C ALA A 192 44.77 -19.55 -26.05
N ARG A 193 45.25 -19.96 -24.86
CA ARG A 193 45.73 -19.07 -23.80
C ARG A 193 47.19 -18.69 -24.03
#